data_AF-A0A1J4WCY6-F1
#
_entry.id   AF-A0A1J4WCY6-F1
#
_cell.length_a   1.000
_cell.length_b   1.000
_cell.length_c   1.000
_cell.angle_alpha   90.00
_cell.angle_beta   90.00
_cell.angle_gamma   90.00
#
_symmetry.space_group_name_H-M   'P 1'
#
loop_
_entity.id
_entity.type
_entity.pdbx_description
1 polymer ?
#
loop_
_entity_poly.entity_id
_entity_poly.type
_entity_poly.pdbx_seq_one_letter_code
_entity_poly.pdbx_strand_id
1 'polypeptide(L)'
;MQGIQLTLGKIEDELQKIKFELAKSGLIKGKSADFRSQLSELSEDSDEGGKVIEGVFDGQQMIGPDGKKYSIPANYVSKSKLVEGDILKLRITDDGGFVYKQIGPVNRDRKVGRLIKDEEDNFAVMVDNRMFKVILAAVTYFHGDEGDEAVILVPKDTESEWAAIENVIRKSSPI
;
A
#
# COMPACT_ATOMS: atom_id res chain seq x y z
N MET A 1 31.01 -12.68 -25.47
CA MET A 1 30.09 -12.95 -24.35
C MET A 1 29.59 -11.67 -23.67
N GLN A 2 30.44 -10.68 -23.36
CA GLN A 2 30.00 -9.40 -22.74
C GLN A 2 28.90 -8.63 -23.49
N GLY A 3 28.96 -8.58 -24.83
CA GLY A 3 27.94 -7.89 -25.64
C GLY A 3 26.55 -8.50 -25.54
N ILE A 4 26.44 -9.83 -25.42
CA ILE A 4 25.15 -10.53 -25.29
C ILE A 4 24.54 -10.26 -23.92
N GLN A 5 25.36 -10.25 -22.85
CA GLN A 5 24.91 -9.91 -21.50
C GLN A 5 24.34 -8.48 -21.42
N LEU A 6 25.00 -7.53 -22.08
CA LEU A 6 24.54 -6.13 -22.16
C LEU A 6 23.22 -6.01 -22.92
N THR A 7 23.05 -6.75 -24.01
CA THR A 7 21.80 -6.78 -24.77
C THR A 7 20.67 -7.41 -23.96
N LEU A 8 20.94 -8.49 -23.21
CA LEU A 8 19.95 -9.12 -22.34
C LEU A 8 19.48 -8.16 -21.23
N GLY A 9 20.39 -7.46 -20.55
CA GLY A 9 20.02 -6.48 -19.53
C GLY A 9 19.13 -5.36 -20.07
N LYS A 10 19.44 -4.83 -21.25
CA LYS A 10 18.60 -3.81 -21.91
C LYS A 10 17.20 -4.32 -22.25
N ILE A 11 17.09 -5.58 -22.69
CA ILE A 11 15.80 -6.21 -22.99
C ILE A 11 14.99 -6.41 -21.70
N GLU A 12 15.64 -6.81 -20.61
CA GLU A 12 14.99 -6.95 -19.30
C GLU A 12 14.45 -5.61 -18.78
N ASP A 13 15.23 -4.54 -18.92
CA ASP A 13 14.82 -3.17 -18.55
C ASP A 13 13.62 -2.70 -19.41
N GLU A 14 13.65 -2.92 -20.72
CA GLU A 14 12.52 -2.59 -21.61
C GLU A 14 11.27 -3.41 -21.26
N LEU A 15 11.41 -4.70 -20.94
CA LEU A 15 10.31 -5.54 -20.50
C LEU A 15 9.72 -5.06 -19.17
N GLN A 16 10.54 -4.56 -18.23
CA GLN A 16 10.04 -3.97 -17.00
C GLN A 16 9.23 -2.70 -17.28
N LYS A 17 9.71 -1.82 -18.16
CA LYS A 17 8.97 -0.61 -18.57
C LYS A 17 7.64 -0.94 -19.23
N ILE A 18 7.62 -1.94 -20.13
CA ILE A 18 6.38 -2.37 -20.80
C ILE A 18 5.39 -2.94 -19.78
N LYS A 19 5.85 -3.77 -18.84
CA LYS A 19 5.01 -4.29 -17.76
C LYS A 19 4.45 -3.16 -16.89
N PHE A 20 5.27 -2.16 -16.60
CA PHE A 20 4.87 -0.97 -15.84
C PHE A 20 3.74 -0.21 -16.55
N GLU A 21 3.91 0.10 -17.85
CA GLU A 21 2.88 0.79 -18.64
C GLU A 21 1.59 -0.03 -18.79
N LEU A 22 1.70 -1.35 -18.98
CA LEU A 22 0.53 -2.23 -19.06
C LEU A 22 -0.26 -2.27 -17.75
N ALA A 23 0.41 -2.31 -16.60
CA ALA A 23 -0.27 -2.26 -15.31
C ALA A 23 -0.84 -0.86 -15.01
N LYS A 24 -0.20 0.23 -15.47
CA LYS A 24 -0.74 1.61 -15.38
C LYS A 24 -2.00 1.82 -16.23
N SER A 25 -2.09 1.16 -17.40
CA SER A 25 -3.22 1.29 -18.32
C SER A 25 -4.57 0.79 -17.76
N GLY A 26 -4.55 0.03 -16.66
CA GLY A 26 -5.76 -0.53 -16.06
C GLY A 26 -6.44 -1.61 -16.92
N LEU A 27 -5.81 -2.07 -18.00
CA LEU A 27 -6.28 -3.20 -18.81
C LEU A 27 -6.22 -4.53 -18.05
N ILE A 28 -5.43 -4.59 -16.97
CA ILE A 28 -5.42 -5.67 -15.98
C ILE A 28 -6.13 -5.18 -14.71
N LYS A 29 -7.43 -4.91 -14.81
CA LYS A 29 -8.28 -4.64 -13.63
C LYS A 29 -9.06 -5.90 -13.28
N GLY A 30 -8.62 -6.59 -12.22
CA GLY A 30 -9.53 -7.42 -11.42
C GLY A 30 -10.60 -6.53 -10.79
N LYS A 31 -11.80 -7.07 -10.51
CA LYS A 31 -12.88 -6.34 -9.84
C LYS A 31 -12.33 -5.63 -8.59
N SER A 32 -12.47 -4.31 -8.52
CA SER A 32 -12.13 -3.50 -7.34
C SER A 32 -12.87 -4.05 -6.11
N ALA A 33 -12.18 -4.14 -4.96
CA ALA A 33 -12.79 -4.57 -3.72
C ALA A 33 -13.98 -3.66 -3.37
N ASP A 34 -15.17 -4.27 -3.26
CA ASP A 34 -16.40 -3.57 -2.93
C ASP A 34 -16.54 -3.49 -1.40
N PHE A 35 -15.86 -2.51 -0.79
CA PHE A 35 -15.87 -2.28 0.67
C PHE A 35 -17.25 -1.89 1.23
N ARG A 36 -18.28 -1.77 0.38
CA ARG A 36 -19.65 -1.36 0.75
C ARG A 36 -20.29 -2.26 1.80
N SER A 37 -19.96 -3.54 1.79
CA SER A 37 -20.48 -4.50 2.78
C SER A 37 -19.90 -4.28 4.18
N GLN A 38 -18.65 -3.84 4.29
CA GLN A 38 -18.02 -3.55 5.59
C GLN A 38 -18.47 -2.20 6.14
N LEU A 39 -18.73 -1.21 5.26
CA LEU A 39 -19.18 0.13 5.66
C LEU A 39 -20.55 0.12 6.36
N SER A 40 -21.43 -0.84 6.09
CA SER A 40 -22.77 -0.89 6.70
C SER A 40 -22.78 -1.23 8.19
N GLU A 41 -21.69 -1.79 8.73
CA GLU A 41 -21.58 -2.19 10.13
C GLU A 41 -20.80 -1.18 10.99
N LEU A 42 -20.27 -0.11 10.39
CA LEU A 42 -19.43 0.89 11.08
C LEU A 42 -20.29 1.99 11.70
N SER A 43 -19.87 2.50 12.86
CA SER A 43 -20.59 3.55 13.58
C SER A 43 -19.93 4.94 13.46
N GLU A 44 -20.77 5.95 13.60
CA GLU A 44 -20.37 7.32 13.94
C GLU A 44 -21.06 7.70 15.24
N ASP A 45 -20.27 7.99 16.27
CA ASP A 45 -20.76 8.36 17.59
C ASP A 45 -20.20 9.72 18.01
N SER A 46 -21.00 10.47 18.76
CA SER A 46 -20.60 11.71 19.41
C SER A 46 -20.70 11.53 20.92
N ASP A 47 -19.56 11.58 21.61
CA ASP A 47 -19.49 11.52 23.08
C ASP A 47 -19.00 12.85 23.66
N GLU A 48 -19.11 13.03 24.99
CA GLU A 48 -18.69 14.24 25.74
C GLU A 48 -17.19 14.60 25.61
N GLY A 49 -16.40 13.82 24.87
CA GLY A 49 -14.97 14.06 24.60
C GLY A 49 -14.59 14.03 23.11
N GLY A 50 -15.52 14.32 22.20
CA GLY A 50 -15.25 14.50 20.77
C GLY A 50 -16.03 13.56 19.85
N LYS A 51 -15.79 13.68 18.53
CA LYS A 51 -16.43 12.83 17.51
C LYS A 51 -15.60 11.58 17.25
N VAL A 52 -16.26 10.43 17.21
CA VAL A 52 -15.66 9.13 16.93
C VAL A 52 -16.25 8.58 15.63
N ILE A 53 -15.37 8.11 14.74
CA ILE A 53 -15.72 7.63 13.40
C ILE A 53 -14.96 6.34 13.14
N GLU A 54 -15.68 5.28 12.79
CA GLU A 54 -15.06 4.05 12.29
C GLU A 54 -15.06 4.07 10.76
N GLY A 55 -14.00 3.55 10.14
CA GLY A 55 -13.85 3.61 8.70
C GLY A 55 -12.89 2.57 8.15
N VAL A 56 -12.92 2.37 6.83
CA VAL A 56 -12.10 1.39 6.12
C VAL A 56 -10.89 2.08 5.48
N PHE A 57 -9.70 1.53 5.65
CA PHE A 57 -8.50 2.05 4.99
C PHE A 57 -8.48 1.66 3.51
N ASP A 58 -8.37 2.63 2.60
CA ASP A 58 -8.36 2.42 1.13
C ASP A 58 -6.94 2.29 0.54
N GLY A 59 -5.92 2.13 1.38
CA GLY A 59 -4.51 2.11 0.97
C GLY A 59 -3.82 3.47 1.10
N GLN A 60 -4.57 4.58 1.18
CA GLN A 60 -4.01 5.92 1.42
C GLN A 60 -4.74 6.70 2.51
N GLN A 61 -6.06 6.56 2.60
CA GLN A 61 -6.97 7.32 3.45
C GLN A 61 -7.95 6.39 4.17
N MET A 62 -8.61 6.89 5.20
CA MET A 62 -9.74 6.20 5.82
C MET A 62 -11.04 6.68 5.17
N ILE A 63 -11.91 5.74 4.80
CA ILE A 63 -13.25 6.01 4.27
C ILE A 63 -14.27 5.78 5.39
N GLY A 64 -14.96 6.84 5.79
CA GLY A 64 -16.06 6.76 6.76
C GLY A 64 -17.33 6.14 6.14
N PRO A 65 -18.34 5.80 6.97
CA PRO A 65 -19.59 5.22 6.51
C PRO A 65 -20.40 6.16 5.61
N ASP A 66 -20.19 7.48 5.75
CA ASP A 66 -20.73 8.53 4.89
C ASP A 66 -20.01 8.65 3.53
N GLY A 67 -18.97 7.85 3.30
CA GLY A 67 -18.11 7.91 2.12
C GLY A 67 -17.07 9.04 2.15
N LYS A 68 -17.00 9.80 3.26
CA LYS A 68 -16.00 10.86 3.41
C LYS A 68 -14.62 10.27 3.61
N LYS A 69 -13.64 10.91 2.96
CA LYS A 69 -12.24 10.54 3.07
C LYS A 69 -11.56 11.34 4.18
N TYR A 70 -10.83 10.64 5.03
CA TYR A 70 -10.04 11.20 6.11
C TYR A 70 -8.56 10.88 5.88
N SER A 71 -7.73 11.93 5.79
CA SER A 71 -6.30 11.78 5.59
C SER A 71 -5.63 11.19 6.83
N ILE A 72 -4.79 10.18 6.62
CA ILE A 72 -4.04 9.50 7.67
C ILE A 72 -2.57 9.93 7.56
N PRO A 73 -1.87 10.22 8.67
CA PRO A 73 -0.44 10.49 8.62
C PRO A 73 0.33 9.32 8.01
N ALA A 74 1.17 9.59 7.00
CA ALA A 74 1.94 8.56 6.28
C ALA A 74 2.81 7.69 7.23
N ASN A 75 3.34 8.29 8.30
CA ASN A 75 4.11 7.58 9.32
C ASN A 75 3.27 6.58 10.13
N TYR A 76 1.99 6.87 10.34
CA TYR A 76 1.08 5.94 11.03
C TYR A 76 0.78 4.74 10.12
N VAL A 77 0.51 5.02 8.84
CA VAL A 77 0.30 3.99 7.80
C VAL A 77 1.51 3.05 7.72
N SER A 78 2.73 3.60 7.63
CA SER A 78 3.95 2.81 7.50
C SER A 78 4.30 2.02 8.75
N LYS A 79 4.30 2.64 9.93
CA LYS A 79 4.67 1.98 11.20
C LYS A 79 3.67 0.90 11.61
N SER A 80 2.39 1.12 11.36
CA SER A 80 1.32 0.16 11.68
C SER A 80 1.12 -0.89 10.59
N LYS A 81 1.81 -0.75 9.44
CA LYS A 81 1.70 -1.61 8.25
C LYS A 81 0.25 -1.82 7.84
N LEU A 82 -0.50 -0.72 7.74
CA LEU A 82 -1.92 -0.78 7.40
C LEU A 82 -2.13 -1.36 6.00
N VAL A 83 -3.06 -2.29 5.89
CA VAL A 83 -3.42 -2.97 4.65
C VAL A 83 -4.81 -2.54 4.22
N GLU A 84 -5.01 -2.36 2.91
CA GLU A 84 -6.30 -2.01 2.32
C GLU A 84 -7.41 -2.95 2.86
N GLY A 85 -8.50 -2.36 3.36
CA GLY A 85 -9.57 -3.06 4.05
C GLY A 85 -9.50 -3.05 5.59
N ASP A 86 -8.36 -2.67 6.19
CA ASP A 86 -8.25 -2.55 7.65
C ASP A 86 -9.28 -1.54 8.21
N ILE A 87 -9.93 -1.90 9.32
CA ILE A 87 -10.88 -1.03 10.03
C ILE A 87 -10.10 -0.17 11.02
N LEU A 88 -10.29 1.14 10.89
CA LEU A 88 -9.71 2.17 11.72
C LEU A 88 -10.79 2.89 12.52
N LYS A 89 -10.42 3.33 13.71
CA LYS A 89 -11.17 4.26 14.55
C LYS A 89 -10.46 5.59 14.57
N LEU A 90 -11.14 6.63 14.12
CA LEU A 90 -10.72 8.03 14.21
C LEU A 90 -11.45 8.68 15.37
N ARG A 91 -10.69 9.25 16.30
CA ARG A 91 -11.20 10.21 17.28
C ARG A 91 -10.77 11.62 16.88
N ILE A 92 -11.74 12.50 16.73
CA ILE A 92 -11.54 13.94 16.54
C ILE A 92 -11.67 14.59 17.91
N THR A 93 -10.56 15.12 18.43
CA THR A 93 -10.52 15.81 19.72
C THR A 93 -11.12 17.21 19.62
N ASP A 94 -11.46 17.82 20.76
CA ASP A 94 -12.13 19.14 20.80
C ASP A 94 -11.28 20.28 20.25
N ASP A 95 -9.95 20.11 20.22
CA ASP A 95 -8.98 21.00 19.59
C ASP A 95 -8.81 20.75 18.08
N GLY A 96 -9.58 19.83 17.50
CA GLY A 96 -9.55 19.45 16.08
C GLY A 96 -8.46 18.43 15.72
N GLY A 97 -7.72 17.90 16.70
CA GLY A 97 -6.72 16.86 16.49
C GLY A 97 -7.31 15.52 16.04
N PHE A 98 -6.60 14.81 15.17
CA PHE A 98 -7.01 13.48 14.67
C PHE A 98 -6.16 12.39 15.30
N VAL A 99 -6.81 11.45 15.98
CA VAL A 99 -6.15 10.28 16.59
C VAL A 99 -6.71 9.01 15.97
N TYR A 100 -5.85 8.25 15.30
CA TYR A 100 -6.21 7.01 14.64
C TYR A 100 -5.78 5.79 15.46
N LYS A 101 -6.63 4.76 15.45
CA LYS A 101 -6.33 3.44 15.99
C LYS A 101 -6.86 2.35 15.05
N GLN A 102 -6.02 1.40 14.66
CA GLN A 102 -6.50 0.18 14.00
C GLN A 102 -7.28 -0.68 15.00
N ILE A 103 -8.50 -1.06 14.62
CA ILE A 103 -9.42 -1.83 15.46
C ILE A 103 -9.86 -3.15 14.81
N GLY A 104 -9.72 -3.29 13.49
CA GLY A 104 -10.05 -4.52 12.77
C GLY A 104 -9.06 -4.79 11.65
N PRO A 105 -7.93 -5.47 11.93
CA PRO A 105 -7.02 -5.88 10.87
C PRO A 105 -7.66 -6.93 9.96
N VAL A 106 -7.49 -6.81 8.65
CA VAL A 106 -7.92 -7.88 7.71
C VAL A 106 -6.96 -9.06 7.74
N ASN A 107 -7.39 -10.21 7.21
CA ASN A 107 -6.49 -11.31 6.92
C ASN A 107 -5.50 -10.89 5.83
N ARG A 108 -4.22 -11.23 6.01
CA ARG A 108 -3.14 -10.78 5.14
C ARG A 108 -2.34 -11.96 4.60
N ASP A 109 -1.95 -11.84 3.34
CA ASP A 109 -0.91 -12.69 2.75
C ASP A 109 0.40 -11.92 2.69
N ARG A 110 1.49 -12.64 2.95
CA ARG A 110 2.87 -12.15 2.77
C ARG A 110 3.34 -12.50 1.38
N LYS A 111 3.80 -11.50 0.63
CA LYS A 111 4.38 -11.68 -0.71
C LYS A 111 5.77 -11.07 -0.77
N VAL A 112 6.63 -11.64 -1.59
CA VAL A 112 7.97 -11.11 -1.84
C VAL A 112 8.03 -10.64 -3.28
N GLY A 113 8.54 -9.43 -3.48
CA GLY A 113 8.67 -8.84 -4.80
C GLY A 113 9.84 -7.87 -4.85
N ARG A 114 9.99 -7.22 -6.00
CA ARG A 114 11.06 -6.24 -6.23
C ARG A 114 10.51 -4.83 -6.16
N LEU A 115 11.18 -3.94 -5.43
CA LEU A 115 10.91 -2.51 -5.48
C LEU A 115 11.21 -1.97 -6.87
N ILE A 116 10.25 -1.27 -7.44
CA ILE A 116 10.35 -0.56 -8.70
C ILE A 116 9.94 0.89 -8.46
N LYS A 117 10.45 1.78 -9.30
CA LYS A 117 10.18 3.21 -9.21
C LYS A 117 9.76 3.74 -10.58
N ASP A 118 8.77 4.62 -10.61
CA ASP A 118 8.34 5.26 -11.84
C ASP A 118 9.10 6.56 -12.12
N GLU A 119 8.79 7.20 -13.25
CA GLU A 119 9.42 8.46 -13.67
C GLU A 119 9.08 9.65 -12.73
N GLU A 120 8.05 9.52 -11.90
CA GLU A 120 7.59 10.51 -10.92
C GLU A 120 8.08 10.19 -9.49
N ASP A 121 9.05 9.29 -9.34
CA ASP A 121 9.59 8.80 -8.07
C ASP A 121 8.56 8.09 -7.15
N ASN A 122 7.44 7.62 -7.69
CA ASN A 122 6.52 6.76 -6.95
C ASN A 122 7.04 5.32 -6.91
N PHE A 123 7.00 4.71 -5.74
CA PHE A 123 7.41 3.33 -5.55
C PHE A 123 6.25 2.34 -5.64
N ALA A 124 6.55 1.18 -6.21
CA ALA A 124 5.68 0.01 -6.19
C ALA A 124 6.52 -1.26 -5.95
N VAL A 125 5.87 -2.36 -5.60
CA VAL A 125 6.49 -3.68 -5.52
C VAL A 125 5.90 -4.57 -6.61
N MET A 126 6.77 -5.06 -7.49
CA MET A 126 6.42 -6.04 -8.52
C MET A 126 6.51 -7.45 -7.93
N VAL A 127 5.37 -8.14 -7.85
CA VAL A 127 5.27 -9.56 -7.48
C VAL A 127 4.75 -10.30 -8.70
N ASP A 128 5.55 -11.23 -9.23
CA ASP A 128 5.29 -11.93 -10.49
C ASP A 128 5.02 -10.95 -11.66
N ASN A 129 3.74 -10.76 -12.00
CA ASN A 129 3.27 -9.88 -13.07
C ASN A 129 2.28 -8.82 -12.57
N ARG A 130 2.22 -8.59 -11.25
CA ARG A 130 1.34 -7.61 -10.63
C ARG A 130 2.14 -6.57 -9.86
N MET A 131 1.75 -5.32 -10.03
CA MET A 131 2.29 -4.20 -9.28
C MET A 131 1.39 -3.89 -8.10
N PHE A 132 1.99 -3.67 -6.94
CA PHE A 132 1.34 -3.15 -5.75
C PHE A 132 1.94 -1.80 -5.41
N LYS A 133 1.13 -0.76 -5.32
CA LYS A 133 1.60 0.56 -4.87
C LYS A 133 1.98 0.48 -3.39
N VAL A 134 3.04 1.19 -3.03
CA VAL A 134 3.51 1.26 -1.65
C VAL A 134 3.74 2.71 -1.23
N ILE A 135 3.52 3.00 0.04
CA ILE A 135 3.71 4.37 0.56
C ILE A 135 5.20 4.68 0.66
N LEU A 136 5.63 5.81 0.08
CA LEU A 136 7.02 6.27 0.12
C LEU A 136 7.60 6.32 1.54
N ALA A 137 6.81 6.74 2.53
CA ALA A 137 7.22 6.77 3.94
C ALA A 137 7.61 5.39 4.50
N ALA A 138 7.07 4.29 3.95
CA ALA A 138 7.49 2.95 4.33
C ALA A 138 8.81 2.57 3.66
N VAL A 139 8.99 2.89 2.38
CA VAL A 139 10.23 2.66 1.64
C VAL A 139 11.40 3.37 2.32
N THR A 140 11.23 4.65 2.67
CA THR A 140 12.28 5.43 3.34
C THR A 140 12.57 4.92 4.75
N TYR A 141 11.55 4.51 5.50
CA TYR A 141 11.73 3.93 6.84
C TYR A 141 12.56 2.64 6.83
N PHE A 142 12.39 1.80 5.81
CA PHE A 142 13.16 0.57 5.64
C PHE A 142 14.46 0.76 4.84
N HIS A 143 14.77 1.99 4.43
CA HIS A 143 15.93 2.32 3.60
C HIS A 143 16.00 1.47 2.32
N GLY A 144 14.85 1.28 1.66
CA GLY A 144 14.78 0.56 0.40
C GLY A 144 15.03 1.45 -0.81
N ASP A 145 15.67 0.88 -1.82
CA ASP A 145 15.88 1.51 -3.11
C ASP A 145 15.32 0.67 -4.26
N GLU A 146 15.25 1.26 -5.46
CA GLU A 146 14.84 0.55 -6.66
C GLU A 146 15.74 -0.69 -6.89
N GLY A 147 15.11 -1.84 -7.13
CA GLY A 147 15.79 -3.10 -7.37
C GLY A 147 16.04 -3.96 -6.13
N ASP A 148 15.80 -3.45 -4.92
CA ASP A 148 15.78 -4.23 -3.68
C ASP A 148 14.59 -5.19 -3.63
N GLU A 149 14.71 -6.24 -2.83
CA GLU A 149 13.58 -7.13 -2.54
C GLU A 149 12.78 -6.57 -1.35
N ALA A 150 11.46 -6.60 -1.45
CA ALA A 150 10.58 -6.18 -0.37
C ALA A 150 9.60 -7.30 -0.02
N VAL A 151 9.36 -7.47 1.27
CA VAL A 151 8.25 -8.28 1.78
C VAL A 151 7.07 -7.35 1.99
N ILE A 152 5.96 -7.63 1.33
CA ILE A 152 4.72 -6.86 1.41
C ILE A 152 3.58 -7.66 2.02
N LEU A 153 2.66 -6.94 2.67
CA LEU A 153 1.38 -7.44 3.15
C LEU A 153 0.27 -6.93 2.24
N VAL A 154 -0.55 -7.86 1.76
CA VAL A 154 -1.75 -7.60 0.95
C VAL A 154 -2.94 -8.29 1.61
N PRO A 155 -4.18 -7.82 1.41
CA PRO A 155 -5.35 -8.55 1.89
C PRO A 155 -5.38 -9.93 1.22
N LYS A 156 -5.71 -10.96 2.01
CA LYS A 156 -5.73 -12.36 1.55
C LYS A 156 -6.94 -12.66 0.67
N ASP A 157 -8.09 -12.13 1.07
CA ASP A 157 -9.39 -12.54 0.53
C ASP A 157 -9.91 -11.56 -0.55
N THR A 158 -9.21 -10.44 -0.77
CA THR A 158 -9.59 -9.40 -1.73
C THR A 158 -8.41 -8.94 -2.57
N GLU A 159 -8.72 -8.46 -3.77
CA GLU A 159 -7.76 -7.75 -4.60
C GLU A 159 -7.47 -6.36 -4.00
N SER A 160 -6.21 -5.92 -4.04
CA SER A 160 -5.82 -4.57 -3.61
C SER A 160 -4.94 -3.88 -4.65
N GLU A 161 -4.98 -2.55 -4.64
CA GLU A 161 -4.04 -1.74 -5.41
C GLU A 161 -2.80 -1.40 -4.57
N TRP A 162 -3.01 -1.25 -3.26
CA TRP A 162 -1.96 -0.91 -2.30
C TRP A 162 -1.49 -2.12 -1.51
N ALA A 163 -0.25 -2.06 -1.05
CA ALA A 163 0.33 -3.02 -0.12
C ALA A 163 1.13 -2.30 0.98
N ALA A 164 1.19 -2.91 2.16
CA ALA A 164 2.07 -2.44 3.22
C ALA A 164 3.44 -3.09 3.09
N ILE A 165 4.53 -2.31 3.20
CA ILE A 165 5.86 -2.90 3.32
C ILE A 165 6.05 -3.42 4.74
N GLU A 166 6.35 -4.71 4.85
CA GLU A 166 6.71 -5.33 6.13
C GLU A 166 8.21 -5.17 6.43
N ASN A 167 9.05 -5.34 5.41
CA ASN A 167 10.50 -5.19 5.46
C ASN A 167 11.11 -5.07 4.04
N VAL A 168 12.33 -4.54 3.95
CA VAL A 168 13.15 -4.53 2.73
C VAL A 168 14.43 -5.33 2.95
N ILE A 169 14.75 -6.20 2.00
CA ILE A 169 15.96 -7.02 1.93
C ILE A 169 16.87 -6.38 0.89
N ARG A 170 17.89 -5.69 1.38
CA ARG A 170 18.90 -5.04 0.54
C ARG A 170 19.78 -6.08 -0.10
N LYS A 171 20.13 -5.89 -1.38
CA LYS A 171 21.22 -6.67 -1.99
C LYS A 171 22.51 -6.31 -1.26
N SER A 172 23.07 -7.23 -0.49
CA SER A 172 24.42 -7.06 0.02
C SER A 172 25.35 -6.93 -1.17
N SER A 173 26.03 -5.79 -1.32
CA SER A 173 27.19 -5.71 -2.21
C SER A 173 28.18 -6.80 -1.78
N PRO A 174 28.69 -7.65 -2.68
CA PRO A 174 29.83 -8.49 -2.35
C PRO A 174 30.97 -7.57 -1.92
N ILE A 175 31.56 -7.86 -0.75
CA ILE A 175 32.81 -7.24 -0.29
C ILE A 175 33.92 -7.62 -1.26
#